data_AF-K2K0Y1-F1
#
_entry.id   AF-K2K0Y1-F1
#
_cell.length_a   1.000
_cell.length_b   1.000
_cell.length_c   1.000
_cell.angle_alpha   90.00
_cell.angle_beta   90.00
_cell.angle_gamma   90.00
#
_symmetry.space_group_name_H-M   'P 1'
#
loop_
_entity.id
_entity.type
_entity.pdbx_description
1 polymer ?
#
loop_
_entity_poly.entity_id
_entity_poly.type
_entity_poly.pdbx_seq_one_letter_code
_entity_poly.pdbx_strand_id
1 'polypeptide(L)'
;MRNRATILSNLVVALLSVLVLRETLPTATTLGWIAGMAALNVARLFLSHWMLRSAWPTRRKLHVFTVGAALSGLSWGCLPVLLLPAGTEADFAFAGFMIAGMTAGGITALCWYQPAYLAYLLGATLPLSASLLILQQPVYLAMAGQVLFYAIMLGVISAFYSRRLLQNLRLEAALDREHRRLEATRQELALAQSNK
;
A
#
# COMPACT_ATOMS: atom_id res chain seq x y z
N MET A 1 16.12 -7.28 0.17
CA MET A 1 16.09 -6.01 0.93
C MET A 1 14.67 -5.54 1.26
N ARG A 2 13.71 -5.57 0.34
CA ARG A 2 12.34 -5.05 0.54
C ARG A 2 11.59 -5.61 1.77
N ASN A 3 11.69 -6.90 2.07
CA ASN A 3 11.03 -7.48 3.27
C ASN A 3 11.58 -6.96 4.60
N ARG A 4 12.89 -6.64 4.70
CA ARG A 4 13.50 -6.19 5.96
C ARG A 4 13.02 -4.78 6.34
N ALA A 5 12.89 -3.90 5.36
CA ALA A 5 12.38 -2.54 5.57
C ALA A 5 10.91 -2.55 6.03
N THR A 6 10.05 -3.37 5.41
CA THR A 6 8.64 -3.47 5.81
C THR A 6 8.47 -4.02 7.23
N ILE A 7 9.26 -5.04 7.60
CA ILE A 7 9.24 -5.59 8.96
C ILE A 7 9.69 -4.52 9.96
N LEU A 8 10.77 -3.80 9.67
CA LEU A 8 11.26 -2.73 10.54
C LEU A 8 10.21 -1.62 10.71
N SER A 9 9.59 -1.15 9.62
CA SER A 9 8.53 -0.15 9.68
C SER A 9 7.35 -0.60 10.53
N ASN A 10 6.88 -1.85 10.37
CA ASN A 10 5.78 -2.39 11.17
C ASN A 10 6.14 -2.52 12.65
N LEU A 11 7.39 -2.91 12.97
CA LEU A 11 7.86 -2.99 14.35
C LEU A 11 7.93 -1.61 15.02
N VAL A 12 8.49 -0.62 14.32
CA VAL A 12 8.57 0.76 14.81
C VAL A 12 7.17 1.30 15.06
N VAL A 13 6.24 1.11 14.10
CA VAL A 13 4.86 1.56 14.26
C VAL A 13 4.18 0.85 15.44
N ALA A 14 4.32 -0.47 15.58
CA ALA A 14 3.75 -1.20 16.71
C ALA A 14 4.27 -0.70 18.06
N LEU A 15 5.58 -0.46 18.18
CA LEU A 15 6.18 0.06 19.40
C LEU A 15 5.67 1.47 19.73
N LEU A 16 5.66 2.36 18.73
CA LEU A 16 5.15 3.73 18.90
C LEU A 16 3.66 3.73 19.26
N SER A 17 2.84 2.87 18.65
CA SER A 17 1.43 2.75 18.98
C SER A 17 1.21 2.31 20.43
N VAL A 18 1.97 1.33 20.92
CA VAL A 18 1.88 0.92 22.35
C VAL A 18 2.29 2.08 23.25
N LEU A 19 3.36 2.80 22.92
CA LEU A 19 3.83 3.92 23.74
C LEU A 19 2.85 5.08 23.80
N VAL A 20 2.29 5.49 22.66
CA VAL A 20 1.38 6.65 22.57
C VAL A 20 0.01 6.32 23.14
N LEU A 21 -0.52 5.13 22.85
CA LEU A 21 -1.92 4.80 23.12
C LEU A 21 -2.15 4.10 24.46
N ARG A 22 -1.12 3.85 25.27
CA ARG A 22 -1.25 3.11 26.54
C ARG A 22 -2.20 3.75 27.54
N GLU A 23 -2.32 5.07 27.53
CA GLU A 23 -3.18 5.83 28.45
C GLU A 23 -4.62 5.95 27.89
N THR A 24 -4.79 5.81 26.58
CA THR A 24 -6.06 6.01 25.87
C THR A 24 -6.81 4.69 25.65
N LEU A 25 -6.08 3.62 25.30
CA LEU A 25 -6.64 2.31 24.98
C LEU A 25 -6.15 1.24 25.96
N PRO A 26 -7.03 0.31 26.38
CA PRO A 26 -6.60 -0.86 27.12
C PRO A 26 -5.50 -1.62 26.38
N THR A 27 -4.49 -2.09 27.11
CA THR A 27 -3.37 -2.84 26.51
C THR A 27 -3.85 -4.05 25.70
N ALA A 28 -4.91 -4.73 26.15
CA ALA A 28 -5.52 -5.84 25.42
C ALA A 28 -6.07 -5.42 24.04
N THR A 29 -6.68 -4.24 23.93
CA THR A 29 -7.21 -3.71 22.66
C THR A 29 -6.08 -3.39 21.69
N THR A 30 -5.03 -2.70 22.17
CA THR A 30 -3.86 -2.35 21.35
C THR A 30 -3.11 -3.59 20.87
N LEU A 31 -2.88 -4.57 21.76
CA LEU A 31 -2.25 -5.83 21.39
C LEU A 31 -3.13 -6.68 20.46
N GLY A 32 -4.45 -6.71 20.70
CA GLY A 32 -5.40 -7.41 19.83
C GLY A 32 -5.40 -6.84 18.41
N TRP A 33 -5.35 -5.51 18.29
CA TRP A 33 -5.21 -4.82 17.01
C TRP A 33 -3.88 -5.19 16.32
N ILE A 34 -2.74 -5.06 17.00
CA ILE A 34 -1.41 -5.44 16.46
C ILE A 34 -1.38 -6.91 16.05
N ALA A 35 -1.92 -7.82 16.87
CA ALA A 35 -2.00 -9.24 16.57
C ALA A 35 -2.89 -9.52 15.34
N GLY A 36 -4.02 -8.83 15.21
CA GLY A 36 -4.88 -8.89 14.04
C GLY A 36 -4.16 -8.44 12.76
N MET A 37 -3.37 -7.37 12.84
CA MET A 37 -2.53 -6.92 11.73
C MET A 37 -1.45 -7.94 11.36
N ALA A 38 -0.79 -8.54 12.35
CA ALA A 38 0.21 -9.57 12.13
C ALA A 38 -0.41 -10.81 11.47
N ALA A 39 -1.57 -11.27 11.96
CA ALA A 39 -2.32 -12.39 11.39
C ALA A 39 -2.73 -12.13 9.94
N LEU A 40 -3.22 -10.93 9.62
CA LEU A 40 -3.56 -10.54 8.26
C LEU A 40 -2.35 -10.57 7.32
N ASN A 41 -1.20 -10.07 7.77
CA ASN A 41 0.05 -10.12 7.00
C ASN A 41 0.50 -11.56 6.74
N VAL A 42 0.45 -12.42 7.75
CA VAL A 42 0.79 -13.84 7.63
C VAL A 42 -0.15 -14.55 6.65
N ALA A 43 -1.46 -14.36 6.78
CA ALA A 43 -2.46 -14.92 5.87
C ALA A 43 -2.22 -14.47 4.42
N ARG A 44 -1.86 -13.20 4.22
CA ARG A 44 -1.55 -12.65 2.90
C ARG A 44 -0.29 -13.26 2.29
N LEU A 45 0.75 -13.52 3.08
CA LEU A 45 1.96 -14.21 2.62
C LEU A 45 1.65 -15.64 2.16
N PHE A 46 0.90 -16.39 2.96
CA PHE A 46 0.46 -17.74 2.59
C PHE A 46 -0.41 -17.73 1.34
N LEU A 47 -1.37 -16.81 1.25
CA LEU A 47 -2.25 -16.68 0.10
C LEU A 47 -1.47 -16.29 -1.16
N SER A 48 -0.53 -15.35 -1.06
CA SER A 48 0.35 -14.96 -2.17
C SER A 48 1.19 -16.13 -2.66
N HIS A 49 1.79 -16.88 -1.73
CA HIS A 49 2.60 -18.04 -2.04
C HIS A 49 1.78 -19.14 -2.76
N TRP A 50 0.58 -19.39 -2.25
CA TRP A 50 -0.33 -20.37 -2.85
C TRP A 50 -0.88 -19.91 -4.21
N MET A 51 -1.20 -18.62 -4.37
CA MET A 51 -1.65 -18.03 -5.63
C MET A 51 -0.58 -18.11 -6.74
N LEU A 52 0.70 -18.02 -6.38
CA LEU A 52 1.80 -18.18 -7.34
C LEU A 52 1.87 -19.60 -7.90
N ARG A 53 1.51 -20.61 -7.11
CA ARG A 53 1.48 -22.03 -7.52
C ARG A 53 0.16 -22.47 -8.13
N SER A 54 -0.89 -21.68 -7.95
CA SER A 54 -2.22 -22.00 -8.45
C SER A 54 -2.41 -21.64 -9.92
N ALA A 55 -3.14 -22.49 -10.66
CA ALA A 55 -3.57 -22.26 -12.04
C ALA A 55 -4.75 -21.27 -12.17
N TRP A 56 -5.00 -20.45 -11.13
CA TRP A 56 -6.09 -19.48 -11.16
C TRP A 56 -5.95 -18.47 -12.31
N PRO A 57 -7.08 -18.06 -12.93
CA PRO A 57 -7.09 -16.99 -13.91
C PRO A 57 -6.51 -15.70 -13.33
N THR A 58 -5.78 -14.94 -14.15
CA THR A 58 -5.16 -13.66 -13.76
C THR A 58 -6.16 -12.70 -13.12
N ARG A 59 -7.39 -12.61 -13.66
CA ARG A 59 -8.46 -11.77 -13.10
C ARG A 59 -8.81 -12.14 -11.65
N ARG A 60 -8.90 -13.44 -11.33
CA ARG A 60 -9.16 -13.92 -9.96
C ARG A 60 -8.00 -13.56 -9.04
N LYS A 61 -6.75 -13.74 -9.50
CA LYS A 61 -5.56 -13.36 -8.73
C LYS A 61 -5.56 -11.86 -8.40
N LEU A 62 -5.89 -11.01 -9.38
CA LEU A 62 -5.98 -9.56 -9.17
C LEU A 62 -7.10 -9.16 -8.21
N HIS A 63 -8.30 -9.77 -8.31
CA HIS A 63 -9.38 -9.50 -7.36
C HIS A 63 -9.00 -9.86 -5.92
N VAL A 64 -8.42 -11.05 -5.70
CA VAL A 64 -7.98 -11.47 -4.38
C VAL A 64 -6.87 -10.56 -3.84
N PHE A 65 -5.96 -10.12 -4.71
CA PHE A 65 -4.94 -9.15 -4.35
C PHE A 65 -5.54 -7.80 -3.93
N THR A 66 -6.55 -7.29 -4.66
CA THR A 66 -7.28 -6.06 -4.30
C THR A 66 -8.00 -6.18 -2.97
N VAL A 67 -8.70 -7.30 -2.71
CA VAL A 67 -9.37 -7.54 -1.43
C VAL A 67 -8.34 -7.56 -0.29
N GLY A 68 -7.21 -8.26 -0.47
CA GLY A 68 -6.13 -8.25 0.51
C GLY A 68 -5.54 -6.86 0.77
N ALA A 69 -5.44 -6.03 -0.28
CA ALA A 69 -5.01 -4.64 -0.17
C ALA A 69 -6.05 -3.79 0.60
N ALA A 70 -7.34 -3.96 0.33
CA ALA A 70 -8.42 -3.30 1.06
C ALA A 70 -8.39 -3.65 2.56
N LEU A 71 -8.28 -4.93 2.89
CA LEU A 71 -8.17 -5.40 4.27
C LEU A 71 -6.92 -4.85 4.97
N SER A 72 -5.80 -4.73 4.23
CA SER A 72 -4.58 -4.12 4.77
C SER A 72 -4.73 -2.62 5.02
N GLY A 73 -5.57 -1.93 4.25
CA GLY A 73 -5.90 -0.53 4.49
C GLY A 73 -6.80 -0.40 5.72
N LEU A 74 -7.87 -1.21 5.76
CA LEU A 74 -8.83 -1.25 6.86
C LEU A 74 -8.17 -1.59 8.19
N SER A 75 -7.15 -2.45 8.21
CA SER A 75 -6.46 -2.77 9.45
C SER A 75 -5.82 -1.54 10.09
N TRP A 76 -5.29 -0.59 9.30
CA TRP A 76 -4.87 0.72 9.81
C TRP A 76 -6.07 1.61 10.17
N GLY A 77 -7.12 1.59 9.35
CA GLY A 77 -8.36 2.35 9.56
C GLY A 77 -9.16 1.93 10.80
N CYS A 78 -8.95 0.73 11.34
CA CYS A 78 -9.56 0.29 12.59
C CYS A 78 -9.11 1.13 13.79
N LEU A 79 -7.87 1.62 13.79
CA LEU A 79 -7.34 2.35 14.94
C LEU A 79 -8.14 3.64 15.25
N PRO A 80 -8.38 4.55 14.29
CA PRO A 80 -9.24 5.72 14.49
C PRO A 80 -10.63 5.39 15.04
N VAL A 81 -11.22 4.25 14.65
CA VAL A 81 -12.54 3.81 15.15
C VAL A 81 -12.44 3.41 16.63
N LEU A 82 -11.37 2.70 17.02
CA LEU A 82 -11.11 2.35 18.42
C LEU A 82 -10.87 3.57 19.30
N LEU A 83 -10.40 4.68 18.72
CA LEU A 83 -10.17 5.95 19.41
C LEU A 83 -11.45 6.77 19.63
N LEU A 84 -12.56 6.49 18.95
CA LEU A 84 -13.79 7.28 19.10
C LEU A 84 -14.29 7.47 20.56
N PRO A 85 -14.23 6.45 21.46
CA PRO A 85 -14.77 6.60 22.81
C PRO A 85 -13.94 7.48 23.75
N ALA A 86 -12.62 7.56 23.55
CA ALA A 86 -11.71 8.14 24.54
C ALA A 86 -10.49 8.88 23.93
N GLY A 87 -10.38 8.91 22.61
CA GLY A 87 -9.24 9.44 21.88
C GLY A 87 -9.13 10.95 22.01
N THR A 88 -7.90 11.40 22.27
CA THR A 88 -7.55 12.81 22.28
C THR A 88 -7.22 13.31 20.87
N GLU A 89 -7.13 14.63 20.69
CA GLU A 89 -6.66 15.24 19.44
C GLU A 89 -5.28 14.71 19.04
N ALA A 90 -4.39 14.50 20.01
CA ALA A 90 -3.05 13.95 19.79
C ALA A 90 -3.10 12.50 19.29
N ASP A 91 -4.03 11.68 19.79
CA ASP A 91 -4.18 10.28 19.35
C ASP A 91 -4.66 10.20 17.89
N PHE A 92 -5.62 11.04 17.52
CA PHE A 92 -6.10 11.14 16.14
C PHE A 92 -5.03 11.72 15.20
N ALA A 93 -4.24 12.69 15.66
CA ALA A 93 -3.11 13.21 14.89
C ALA A 93 -2.04 12.12 14.67
N PHE A 94 -1.70 11.35 15.71
CA PHE A 94 -0.80 10.20 15.60
C PHE A 94 -1.31 9.17 14.59
N ALA A 95 -2.58 8.79 14.68
CA ALA A 95 -3.20 7.88 13.72
C ALA A 95 -3.15 8.44 12.28
N GLY A 96 -3.40 9.74 12.11
CA GLY A 96 -3.28 10.44 10.84
C GLY A 96 -1.88 10.39 10.25
N PHE A 97 -0.84 10.70 11.02
CA PHE A 97 0.56 10.63 10.57
C PHE A 97 0.97 9.20 10.20
N MET A 98 0.58 8.22 11.01
CA MET A 98 0.82 6.81 10.74
C MET A 98 0.17 6.37 9.42
N ILE A 99 -1.12 6.66 9.24
CA ILE A 99 -1.85 6.35 8.00
C ILE A 99 -1.23 7.07 6.80
N ALA A 100 -0.81 8.32 6.96
CA ALA A 100 -0.14 9.07 5.91
C ALA A 100 1.16 8.38 5.46
N GLY A 101 2.05 8.05 6.40
CA GLY A 101 3.30 7.33 6.09
C GLY A 101 3.05 5.99 5.39
N MET A 102 2.10 5.20 5.90
CA MET A 102 1.79 3.88 5.36
C MET A 102 1.14 3.92 3.97
N THR A 103 0.30 4.92 3.70
CA THR A 103 -0.36 5.08 2.40
C THR A 103 0.56 5.68 1.34
N ALA A 104 1.45 6.60 1.71
CA ALA A 104 2.50 7.12 0.85
C ALA A 104 3.52 6.04 0.48
N GLY A 105 4.05 5.31 1.47
CA GLY A 105 4.96 4.17 1.23
C GLY A 105 4.33 3.08 0.38
N GLY A 106 3.02 2.86 0.55
CA GLY A 106 2.22 1.90 -0.23
C GLY A 106 2.20 2.15 -1.74
N ILE A 107 2.41 3.40 -2.21
CA ILE A 107 2.50 3.70 -3.65
C ILE A 107 3.58 2.84 -4.29
N THR A 108 4.76 2.75 -3.68
CA THR A 108 5.91 2.01 -4.24
C THR A 108 5.65 0.52 -4.41
N ALA A 109 4.73 -0.06 -3.64
CA ALA A 109 4.41 -1.48 -3.65
C ALA A 109 3.18 -1.82 -4.51
N LEU A 110 2.25 -0.87 -4.66
CA LEU A 110 0.93 -1.12 -5.24
C LEU A 110 0.63 -0.29 -6.50
N CYS A 111 1.46 0.69 -6.87
CA CYS A 111 1.18 1.59 -8.01
C CYS A 111 1.08 0.86 -9.36
N TRP A 112 1.66 -0.34 -9.48
CA TRP A 112 1.55 -1.18 -10.67
C TRP A 112 0.11 -1.63 -10.96
N TYR A 113 -0.78 -1.64 -9.94
CA TYR A 113 -2.20 -1.99 -10.11
C TYR A 113 -3.10 -1.06 -9.29
N GLN A 114 -3.64 -0.05 -9.99
CA GLN A 114 -4.43 1.03 -9.38
C GLN A 114 -5.59 0.57 -8.50
N PRO A 115 -6.43 -0.42 -8.88
CA PRO A 115 -7.54 -0.84 -8.03
C PRO A 115 -7.09 -1.31 -6.64
N ALA A 116 -5.95 -2.02 -6.55
CA ALA A 116 -5.43 -2.47 -5.26
C ALA A 116 -4.88 -1.31 -4.42
N TYR A 117 -4.19 -0.35 -5.05
CA TYR A 117 -3.72 0.84 -4.32
C TYR A 117 -4.87 1.70 -3.80
N LEU A 118 -5.88 1.97 -4.63
CA LEU A 118 -7.05 2.75 -4.22
C LEU A 118 -7.83 2.04 -3.11
N ALA A 119 -8.00 0.72 -3.18
CA ALA A 119 -8.65 -0.03 -2.13
C ALA A 119 -7.89 0.04 -0.80
N TYR A 120 -6.56 -0.04 -0.84
CA TYR A 120 -5.70 0.14 0.34
C TYR A 120 -5.79 1.55 0.92
N LEU A 121 -5.66 2.57 0.05
CA LEU A 121 -5.72 3.98 0.44
C LEU A 121 -7.06 4.31 1.09
N LEU A 122 -8.17 4.01 0.40
CA LEU A 122 -9.52 4.30 0.89
C LEU A 122 -9.85 3.49 2.15
N GLY A 123 -9.40 2.23 2.23
CA GLY A 123 -9.56 1.41 3.43
C GLY A 123 -8.90 2.02 4.67
N ALA A 124 -7.78 2.73 4.50
CA ALA A 124 -7.09 3.40 5.60
C ALA A 124 -7.68 4.79 5.90
N THR A 125 -7.96 5.59 4.87
CA THR A 125 -8.33 7.00 5.04
C THR A 125 -9.81 7.21 5.34
N LEU A 126 -10.73 6.41 4.77
CA LEU A 126 -12.16 6.61 5.00
C LEU A 126 -12.58 6.38 6.46
N PRO A 127 -12.12 5.32 7.16
CA PRO A 127 -12.44 5.15 8.58
C PRO A 127 -11.90 6.29 9.45
N LEU A 128 -10.72 6.81 9.15
CA LEU A 128 -10.16 7.97 9.84
C LEU A 128 -11.03 9.22 9.62
N SER A 129 -11.32 9.57 8.36
CA SER A 129 -12.17 10.72 8.04
C SER A 129 -13.55 10.59 8.66
N ALA A 130 -14.17 9.40 8.61
CA ALA A 130 -15.47 9.16 9.22
C ALA A 130 -15.43 9.34 10.74
N SER A 131 -14.39 8.81 11.41
CA SER A 131 -14.24 8.95 12.87
C SER A 131 -14.09 10.42 13.27
N LEU A 132 -13.29 11.19 12.53
CA LEU A 132 -13.12 12.62 12.77
C LEU A 132 -14.40 13.43 12.54
N LEU A 133 -15.19 13.10 11.51
CA LEU A 133 -16.47 13.78 11.24
C LEU A 133 -17.51 13.54 12.35
N ILE A 134 -17.49 12.36 12.99
CA ILE A 134 -18.41 12.01 14.09
C ILE A 134 -18.18 12.89 15.33
N LEU A 135 -16.95 13.34 15.58
CA LEU A 135 -16.61 14.14 16.77
C LEU A 135 -17.16 15.58 16.71
N GLN A 136 -17.54 16.08 15.53
CA GLN A 136 -18.20 17.37 15.29
C GLN A 136 -17.51 18.64 15.85
N GLN A 137 -16.26 18.56 16.31
CA GLN A 137 -15.49 19.74 16.71
C GLN A 137 -14.77 20.37 15.50
N PRO A 138 -14.59 21.71 15.47
CA PRO A 138 -13.98 22.41 14.34
C PRO A 138 -12.60 21.85 13.93
N VAL A 139 -11.77 21.51 14.91
CA VAL A 139 -10.43 20.94 14.67
C VAL A 139 -10.51 19.57 13.98
N TYR A 140 -11.39 18.67 14.44
CA TYR A 140 -11.57 17.36 13.84
C TYR A 140 -12.19 17.44 12.44
N LEU A 141 -13.11 18.39 12.21
CA LEU A 141 -13.66 18.64 10.87
C LEU A 141 -12.57 19.10 9.88
N ALA A 142 -11.69 20.02 10.32
CA ALA A 142 -10.55 20.45 9.51
C ALA A 142 -9.59 19.28 9.22
N MET A 143 -9.28 18.45 10.21
CA MET A 143 -8.48 17.24 10.03
C MET A 143 -9.13 16.26 9.05
N ALA A 144 -10.44 16.05 9.15
CA ALA A 144 -11.19 15.17 8.24
C ALA A 144 -11.08 15.66 6.79
N GLY A 145 -11.27 16.96 6.57
CA GLY A 145 -11.09 17.60 5.27
C GLY A 145 -9.66 17.42 4.73
N GLN A 146 -8.65 17.60 5.58
CA GLN A 146 -7.25 17.37 5.21
C GLN A 146 -6.99 15.92 4.80
N VAL A 147 -7.52 14.93 5.52
CA VAL A 147 -7.37 13.50 5.20
C VAL A 147 -8.04 13.17 3.86
N LEU A 148 -9.22 13.72 3.58
CA LEU A 148 -9.90 13.53 2.29
C LEU A 148 -9.11 14.17 1.13
N PHE A 149 -8.64 15.41 1.31
CA PHE A 149 -7.79 16.08 0.33
C PHE A 149 -6.50 15.29 0.08
N TYR A 150 -5.85 14.83 1.14
CA TYR A 150 -4.68 13.96 1.09
C TYR A 150 -4.96 12.68 0.30
N ALA A 151 -6.07 11.98 0.56
CA ALA A 151 -6.45 10.77 -0.16
C ALA A 151 -6.65 11.04 -1.66
N ILE A 152 -7.32 12.15 -2.03
CA ILE A 152 -7.50 12.54 -3.43
C ILE A 152 -6.13 12.78 -4.09
N MET A 153 -5.27 13.57 -3.46
CA MET A 153 -3.94 13.88 -3.97
C MET A 153 -3.09 12.62 -4.17
N LEU A 154 -3.09 11.69 -3.22
CA LEU A 154 -2.36 10.42 -3.39
C LEU A 154 -2.97 9.50 -4.44
N GLY A 155 -4.29 9.50 -4.60
CA GLY A 155 -4.93 8.81 -5.72
C GLY A 155 -4.41 9.33 -7.06
N VAL A 156 -4.35 10.66 -7.23
CA VAL A 156 -3.82 11.31 -8.43
C VAL A 156 -2.32 10.99 -8.63
N ILE A 157 -1.51 11.13 -7.57
CA ILE A 157 -0.07 10.82 -7.61
C ILE A 157 0.15 9.36 -8.00
N SER A 158 -0.57 8.43 -7.38
CA SER A 158 -0.43 7.01 -7.69
C SER A 158 -0.80 6.70 -9.15
N ALA A 159 -1.87 7.30 -9.67
CA ALA A 159 -2.25 7.16 -11.07
C ALA A 159 -1.16 7.68 -12.02
N PHE A 160 -0.52 8.80 -11.69
CA PHE A 160 0.62 9.33 -12.43
C PHE A 160 1.82 8.37 -12.41
N TYR A 161 2.20 7.87 -11.23
CA TYR A 161 3.29 6.89 -11.08
C TYR A 161 3.01 5.58 -11.82
N SER A 162 1.77 5.10 -11.78
CA SER A 162 1.34 3.89 -12.49
C SER A 162 1.56 4.01 -14.00
N ARG A 163 1.16 5.15 -14.58
CA ARG A 163 1.36 5.43 -16.00
C ARG A 163 2.84 5.51 -16.38
N ARG A 164 3.65 6.17 -15.55
CA ARG A 164 5.11 6.27 -15.73
C ARG A 164 5.79 4.90 -15.66
N LEU A 165 5.40 4.06 -14.70
CA LEU A 165 5.92 2.70 -14.58
C LEU A 165 5.61 1.87 -15.85
N LEU A 166 4.38 1.92 -16.33
CA LEU A 166 3.99 1.23 -17.57
C LEU A 166 4.74 1.76 -18.80
N GLN A 167 4.97 3.07 -18.89
CA GLN A 167 5.76 3.66 -19.96
C GLN A 167 7.22 3.19 -19.92
N ASN A 168 7.87 3.19 -18.75
CA ASN A 168 9.24 2.71 -18.60
C ASN A 168 9.36 1.23 -18.99
N LEU A 169 8.45 0.38 -18.51
CA LEU A 169 8.46 -1.05 -18.86
C LEU A 169 8.26 -1.28 -20.37
N ARG A 170 7.43 -0.46 -21.04
CA ARG A 170 7.26 -0.52 -22.50
C ARG A 170 8.52 -0.06 -23.23
N LEU A 171 9.19 0.97 -22.73
CA LEU A 171 10.42 1.49 -23.30
C LEU A 171 11.57 0.49 -23.17
N GLU A 172 11.75 -0.11 -21.99
CA GLU A 172 12.72 -1.19 -21.76
C GLU A 172 12.46 -2.36 -22.70
N ALA A 173 11.20 -2.82 -22.81
CA ALA A 173 10.84 -3.90 -23.72
C ALA A 173 11.07 -3.56 -25.20
N ALA A 174 10.97 -2.28 -25.59
CA ALA A 174 11.26 -1.84 -26.96
C ALA A 174 12.77 -1.77 -27.23
N LEU A 175 13.55 -1.25 -26.28
CA LEU A 175 15.01 -1.23 -26.34
C LEU A 175 15.58 -2.64 -26.46
N ASP A 176 15.08 -3.59 -25.66
CA ASP A 176 15.50 -5.00 -25.70
C ASP A 176 15.17 -5.69 -27.03
N ARG A 177 14.12 -5.24 -27.73
CA ARG A 177 13.77 -5.78 -29.06
C ARG A 177 14.72 -5.25 -30.13
N GLU A 178 15.00 -3.94 -30.11
CA GLU A 178 15.92 -3.35 -31.07
C GLU A 178 17.36 -3.83 -30.87
N HIS A 179 17.82 -4.01 -29.63
CA HIS A 179 19.15 -4.56 -29.36
C HIS A 179 19.30 -5.96 -29.97
N ARG A 180 18.34 -6.86 -29.72
CA ARG A 180 18.31 -8.21 -30.31
C ARG A 180 18.26 -8.19 -31.84
N ARG A 181 17.55 -7.22 -32.43
CA ARG A 181 17.48 -7.05 -33.88
C ARG A 181 18.83 -6.66 -34.47
N LEU A 182 19.50 -5.67 -33.87
CA LEU A 182 20.82 -5.23 -34.30
C LEU A 182 21.88 -6.33 -34.17
N GLU A 183 21.82 -7.12 -33.10
CA GLU A 183 22.70 -8.28 -32.91
C GLU A 183 22.47 -9.34 -34.00
N ALA A 184 21.21 -9.67 -34.32
CA ALA A 184 20.88 -10.61 -35.39
C ALA A 184 21.39 -10.12 -36.75
N THR A 185 21.14 -8.85 -37.12
CA THR A 185 21.63 -8.28 -38.38
C THR A 185 23.16 -8.23 -38.44
N ARG A 186 23.85 -7.94 -37.32
CA ARG A 186 25.32 -7.99 -37.26
C ARG A 186 25.85 -9.40 -37.47
N GLN A 187 25.21 -10.41 -36.89
CA GLN A 187 25.60 -11.82 -37.08
C GLN A 187 25.41 -12.26 -38.53
N GLU A 188 24.29 -11.90 -39.17
CA GLU A 188 24.05 -12.20 -40.59
C GLU A 188 25.12 -11.59 -41.50
N LEU A 189 25.50 -10.33 -41.26
CA LEU A 189 26.56 -9.66 -42.02
C LEU A 189 27.92 -10.33 -41.83
N ALA A 190 28.26 -10.74 -40.61
CA ALA A 190 29.52 -11.44 -40.33
C ALA A 190 29.59 -12.80 -41.05
N LEU A 191 28.49 -13.55 -41.08
CA LEU A 191 28.40 -14.82 -41.81
C LEU A 191 28.52 -14.61 -43.33
N ALA A 192 27.87 -13.57 -43.87
CA ALA A 192 27.95 -13.24 -45.29
C ALA A 192 29.35 -12.80 -45.72
N GLN A 193 30.12 -12.16 -44.84
CA GLN A 193 31.51 -11.77 -45.09
C GLN A 193 32.48 -12.95 -44.96
N SER A 194 32.23 -13.90 -44.06
CA SER A 194 33.06 -15.10 -43.91
C SER A 194 32.91 -16.11 -45.05
N ASN A 195 31.83 -16.06 -45.82
CA ASN A 195 31.56 -16.93 -46.97
C ASN A 195 32.07 -16.35 -48.31
N LYS A 196 32.71 -15.18 -48.28
CA LYS A 196 33.40 -14.56 -49.43
C LYS A 196 34.90 -14.75 -49.29
#